data_AF-A0AAV7EBB2-F1
#
_entry.id   AF-A0AAV7EBB2-F1
#
_cell.length_a   1.000
_cell.length_b   1.000
_cell.length_c   1.000
_cell.angle_alpha   90.00
_cell.angle_beta   90.00
_cell.angle_gamma   90.00
#
_symmetry.space_group_name_H-M   'P 1'
#
loop_
_entity.id
_entity.type
_entity.pdbx_description
1 polymer ?
#
loop_
_entity_poly.entity_id
_entity_poly.type
_entity_poly.pdbx_seq_one_letter_code
_entity_poly.pdbx_strand_id
1 'polypeptide(L)'
;MEAPKLVCQGGGVGRILAVGDDLLHNILSRLPAVSFCCAAATCRSFRKICARILDRPKLLSALSLNPSLEDAVEEAFEKVLSEPIRPDFAIACIGRKFNMSKAHKLIQTRLGDEIPVVTCLARGIIGKEAIAGEFLEVQWDPDDPKEAGNAYNSSRNIYRGILVTVGFVPGLKVSAIPLKRAKKKSERGAVVDSFLSEIKSFTSSVSGSTSPVGILLFSDNELDMRYVVEKMDIVLDKETVIAGNEKGYFLFNGGERLASACGSNHNHDDFDAVGLVFATDRGKSNDIGEIHFNLLLSTGISPVGPTYKAASVRVSDDSMTCITWLTATREGSSERLDGQTIIAALEDEIVHGNVADVYIGVLKRRKCGATSRSKKFRSAFAFHAVNGGDEEYLFVEGDGIRTGDRFRCYVPNVETALVARNAVFEELKHLKISGAQRTGDSRGPSSPNRMEQVFGGLLFTCYGRGESFYGKKNVDSSVFLENFPNTPLAGIFCSGEIGYGPSTKSSNFLEPSLSNSCLHVYSAVYILMSYSPNAVAH
;
A
#
# COMPACT_ATOMS: atom_id res chain seq x y z
N MET A 1 -63.97 13.18 33.50
CA MET A 1 -63.17 12.58 32.41
C MET A 1 -61.76 12.42 32.94
N GLU A 2 -61.49 11.25 33.51
CA GLU A 2 -60.21 10.90 34.12
C GLU A 2 -59.25 10.36 33.06
N ALA A 3 -57.98 10.78 33.16
CA ALA A 3 -56.86 10.28 32.37
C ALA A 3 -56.55 8.82 32.72
N PRO A 4 -56.13 7.97 31.76
CA PRO A 4 -55.84 6.58 32.04
C PRO A 4 -54.54 6.47 32.85
N LYS A 5 -54.67 5.97 34.09
CA LYS A 5 -53.54 5.49 34.91
C LYS A 5 -53.04 4.17 34.33
N LEU A 6 -51.81 4.14 33.81
CA LEU A 6 -51.10 2.88 33.59
C LEU A 6 -50.73 2.29 34.96
N VAL A 7 -51.41 1.20 35.31
CA VAL A 7 -51.15 0.42 36.51
C VAL A 7 -49.89 -0.41 36.28
N CYS A 8 -48.80 -0.11 36.97
CA CYS A 8 -47.70 -1.04 37.14
C CYS A 8 -48.13 -2.14 38.11
N GLN A 9 -48.62 -3.27 37.60
CA GLN A 9 -48.71 -4.49 38.39
C GLN A 9 -47.34 -5.16 38.42
N GLY A 10 -46.77 -5.23 39.62
CA GLY A 10 -45.66 -6.12 39.92
C GLY A 10 -46.14 -7.58 39.88
N GLY A 11 -45.51 -8.38 39.04
CA GLY A 11 -45.85 -9.80 38.93
C GLY A 11 -45.05 -10.48 37.82
N GLY A 12 -44.01 -11.21 38.21
CA GLY A 12 -43.36 -12.23 37.38
C GLY A 12 -42.13 -11.75 36.61
N VAL A 13 -41.01 -12.43 36.87
CA VAL A 13 -39.89 -12.57 35.93
C VAL A 13 -40.41 -13.35 34.72
N GLY A 14 -41.25 -12.69 33.93
CA GLY A 14 -41.83 -13.20 32.70
C GLY A 14 -40.81 -12.99 31.61
N ARG A 15 -40.21 -14.10 31.15
CA ARG A 15 -39.45 -14.25 29.91
C ARG A 15 -39.73 -13.11 28.94
N ILE A 16 -38.72 -12.27 28.69
CA ILE A 16 -38.57 -11.69 27.35
C ILE A 16 -38.67 -12.91 26.43
N LEU A 17 -39.75 -12.96 25.64
CA LEU A 17 -39.95 -13.97 24.59
C LEU A 17 -38.58 -14.21 23.95
N ALA A 18 -38.06 -15.42 24.05
CA ALA A 18 -36.72 -15.75 23.60
C ALA A 18 -36.65 -15.42 22.10
N VAL A 19 -36.16 -14.22 21.78
CA VAL A 19 -35.87 -13.80 20.41
C VAL A 19 -34.84 -14.82 19.94
N GLY A 20 -35.21 -15.66 18.98
CA GLY A 20 -34.33 -16.72 18.52
C GLY A 20 -33.00 -16.15 18.05
N ASP A 21 -31.91 -16.88 18.27
CA ASP A 21 -30.55 -16.47 17.90
C ASP A 21 -30.46 -16.05 16.42
N ASP A 22 -31.26 -16.66 15.53
CA ASP A 22 -31.33 -16.31 14.10
C ASP A 22 -31.95 -14.93 13.85
N LEU A 23 -33.00 -14.58 14.60
CA LEU A 23 -33.63 -13.26 14.49
C LEU A 23 -32.71 -12.18 15.05
N LEU A 24 -32.05 -12.46 16.19
CA LEU A 24 -31.02 -11.57 16.74
C LEU A 24 -29.84 -11.40 15.76
N HIS A 25 -29.37 -12.49 15.16
CA HIS A 25 -28.31 -12.43 14.16
C HIS A 25 -28.69 -11.52 12.99
N ASN A 26 -29.90 -11.66 12.44
CA ASN A 26 -30.39 -10.85 11.33
C ASN A 26 -30.54 -9.35 11.70
N ILE A 27 -30.97 -9.06 12.92
CA ILE A 27 -31.06 -7.66 13.41
C ILE A 27 -29.65 -7.08 13.56
N LEU A 28 -28.78 -7.79 14.27
CA LEU A 28 -27.42 -7.33 14.57
C LEU A 28 -26.56 -7.19 13.31
N SER A 29 -26.74 -8.06 12.31
CA SER A 29 -25.96 -8.02 11.07
C SER A 29 -26.27 -6.81 10.18
N ARG A 30 -27.33 -6.05 10.49
CA ARG A 30 -27.76 -4.84 9.77
C ARG A 30 -27.47 -3.55 10.53
N LEU A 31 -26.86 -3.64 11.71
CA LEU A 31 -26.55 -2.47 12.51
C LEU A 31 -25.33 -1.73 11.94
N PRO A 32 -25.34 -0.38 11.95
CA PRO A 32 -24.12 0.40 11.76
C PRO A 32 -23.07 0.04 12.81
N ALA A 33 -21.79 0.24 12.48
CA ALA A 33 -20.66 -0.19 13.30
C ALA A 33 -20.74 0.26 14.77
N VAL A 34 -21.15 1.51 15.01
CA VAL A 34 -21.28 2.07 16.37
C VAL A 34 -22.37 1.33 17.17
N SER A 35 -23.58 1.21 16.60
CA SER A 35 -24.68 0.49 17.23
C SER A 35 -24.37 -0.99 17.43
N PHE A 36 -23.66 -1.60 16.47
CA PHE A 36 -23.19 -2.98 16.55
C PHE A 36 -22.20 -3.19 17.70
N CYS A 37 -21.28 -2.24 17.91
CA CYS A 37 -20.34 -2.26 19.03
C CYS A 37 -21.06 -2.16 20.37
N CYS A 38 -22.02 -1.23 20.51
CA CYS A 38 -22.86 -1.11 21.70
C CYS A 38 -23.64 -2.41 21.98
N ALA A 39 -24.19 -3.04 20.94
CA ALA A 39 -24.88 -4.31 21.05
C ALA A 39 -23.95 -5.42 21.58
N ALA A 40 -22.72 -5.53 21.06
CA ALA A 40 -21.72 -6.50 21.52
C ALA A 40 -21.30 -6.31 22.99
N ALA A 41 -21.41 -5.08 23.51
CA ALA A 41 -21.11 -4.75 24.91
C ALA A 41 -22.27 -5.06 25.87
N THR A 42 -23.49 -5.25 25.38
CA THR A 42 -24.71 -5.28 26.20
C THR A 42 -24.82 -6.53 27.08
N CYS A 43 -24.68 -7.73 26.51
CA CYS A 43 -24.79 -8.99 27.27
C CYS A 43 -24.02 -10.14 26.58
N ARG A 44 -23.83 -11.27 27.28
CA ARG A 44 -23.07 -12.42 26.76
C ARG A 44 -23.70 -13.02 25.49
N SER A 45 -25.02 -13.08 25.40
CA SER A 45 -25.73 -13.61 24.22
C SER A 45 -25.47 -12.74 22.99
N PHE A 46 -25.69 -11.41 23.09
CA PHE A 46 -25.41 -10.47 22.01
C PHE A 46 -23.93 -10.50 21.61
N ARG A 47 -23.02 -10.51 22.59
CA ARG A 47 -21.58 -10.63 22.33
C ARG A 47 -21.23 -11.88 21.52
N LYS A 48 -21.82 -13.03 21.85
CA LYS A 48 -21.62 -14.29 21.13
C LYS A 48 -22.11 -14.20 19.68
N ILE A 49 -23.26 -13.56 19.45
CA ILE A 49 -23.82 -13.38 18.10
C ILE A 49 -22.99 -12.37 17.30
N CYS A 50 -22.60 -11.24 17.90
CA CYS A 50 -21.72 -10.26 17.26
C CYS A 50 -20.36 -10.87 16.89
N ALA A 51 -19.79 -11.72 17.75
CA ALA A 51 -18.55 -12.43 17.45
C ALA A 51 -18.69 -13.41 16.27
N ARG A 52 -19.89 -13.98 16.05
CA ARG A 52 -20.19 -14.80 14.86
C ARG A 52 -20.36 -13.95 13.60
N ILE A 53 -20.90 -12.73 13.72
CA ILE A 53 -21.07 -11.80 12.59
C ILE A 53 -19.71 -11.26 12.12
N LEU A 54 -18.80 -11.00 13.06
CA LEU A 54 -17.41 -10.58 12.80
C LEU A 54 -16.42 -11.72 13.09
N ASP A 55 -16.63 -12.87 12.44
CA ASP A 55 -15.74 -14.04 12.55
C ASP A 55 -14.64 -14.05 11.46
N ARG A 56 -14.78 -13.21 10.43
CA ARG A 56 -13.93 -13.15 9.25
C ARG A 56 -13.36 -11.76 9.03
N PRO A 57 -12.18 -11.65 8.41
CA PRO A 57 -11.62 -10.35 8.04
C PRO A 57 -12.51 -9.62 7.05
N LYS A 58 -12.44 -8.31 7.12
CA LYS A 58 -13.25 -7.40 6.31
C LYS A 58 -12.44 -6.16 6.01
N LEU A 59 -12.42 -5.75 4.74
CA LEU A 59 -11.90 -4.46 4.32
C LEU A 59 -13.08 -3.64 3.79
N LEU A 60 -13.19 -2.38 4.18
CA LEU A 60 -14.18 -1.46 3.64
C LEU A 60 -13.50 -0.19 3.20
N SER A 61 -13.96 0.35 2.08
CA SER A 61 -13.48 1.63 1.58
C SER A 61 -14.62 2.45 0.98
N ALA A 62 -14.49 3.77 1.08
CA ALA A 62 -15.37 4.72 0.45
C ALA A 62 -14.61 6.00 0.13
N LEU A 63 -14.89 6.56 -1.04
CA LEU A 63 -14.40 7.88 -1.41
C LEU A 63 -15.52 8.93 -1.40
N SER A 64 -15.16 10.17 -1.11
CA SER A 64 -16.01 11.34 -1.30
C SER A 64 -15.24 12.42 -2.05
N LEU A 65 -15.93 13.09 -2.97
CA LEU A 65 -15.44 14.24 -3.73
C LEU A 65 -16.13 15.55 -3.29
N ASN A 66 -16.78 15.55 -2.12
CA ASN A 66 -17.41 16.74 -1.59
C ASN A 66 -16.35 17.84 -1.40
N PRO A 67 -16.60 19.10 -1.84
CA PRO A 67 -15.63 20.18 -1.69
C PRO A 67 -15.34 20.60 -0.24
N SER A 68 -16.25 20.29 0.68
CA SER A 68 -16.11 20.53 2.12
C SER A 68 -15.38 19.36 2.76
N LEU A 69 -14.29 19.62 3.49
CA LEU A 69 -13.52 18.56 4.14
C LEU A 69 -14.36 17.80 5.16
N GLU A 70 -15.11 18.53 6.00
CA GLU A 70 -15.98 17.94 7.01
C GLU A 70 -17.03 17.03 6.40
N ASP A 71 -17.73 17.50 5.38
CA ASP A 71 -18.78 16.71 4.72
C ASP A 71 -18.18 15.53 3.95
N ALA A 72 -16.99 15.71 3.34
CA ALA A 72 -16.31 14.63 2.65
C ALA A 72 -15.87 13.50 3.62
N VAL A 73 -15.37 13.87 4.80
CA VAL A 73 -15.06 12.90 5.87
C VAL A 73 -16.36 12.25 6.35
N GLU A 74 -17.43 13.02 6.55
CA GLU A 74 -18.73 12.49 6.97
C GLU A 74 -19.26 11.43 6.02
N GLU A 75 -19.40 11.77 4.74
CA GLU A 75 -19.92 10.89 3.70
C GLU A 75 -19.11 9.58 3.62
N ALA A 76 -17.78 9.68 3.65
CA ALA A 76 -16.91 8.51 3.62
C ALA A 76 -17.10 7.62 4.86
N PHE A 77 -17.21 8.21 6.06
CA PHE A 77 -17.39 7.47 7.32
C PHE A 77 -18.79 6.89 7.50
N GLU A 78 -19.83 7.63 7.12
CA GLU A 78 -21.19 7.10 7.06
C GLU A 78 -21.23 5.85 6.20
N LYS A 79 -20.51 5.83 5.07
CA LYS A 79 -20.44 4.66 4.22
C LYS A 79 -19.65 3.51 4.84
N VAL A 80 -18.40 3.72 5.26
CA VAL A 80 -17.56 2.62 5.78
C VAL A 80 -18.02 2.07 7.13
N LEU A 81 -18.80 2.84 7.90
CA LEU A 81 -19.39 2.42 9.17
C LEU A 81 -20.89 2.08 9.07
N SER A 82 -21.45 2.06 7.86
CA SER A 82 -22.89 1.74 7.64
C SER A 82 -23.26 0.29 7.96
N GLU A 83 -22.28 -0.59 8.08
CA GLU A 83 -22.45 -2.01 8.36
C GLU A 83 -21.51 -2.48 9.48
N PRO A 84 -21.75 -3.67 10.06
CA PRO A 84 -20.92 -4.18 11.14
C PRO A 84 -19.45 -4.29 10.74
N ILE A 85 -18.59 -3.63 11.52
CA ILE A 85 -17.14 -3.75 11.49
C ILE A 85 -16.57 -3.28 12.83
N ARG A 86 -15.43 -3.82 13.24
CA ARG A 86 -14.61 -3.30 14.33
C ARG A 86 -13.22 -3.01 13.77
N PRO A 87 -12.90 -1.77 13.38
CA PRO A 87 -11.63 -1.51 12.70
C PRO A 87 -10.44 -1.80 13.61
N ASP A 88 -9.45 -2.54 13.08
CA ASP A 88 -8.14 -2.74 13.69
C ASP A 88 -7.10 -1.76 13.11
N PHE A 89 -7.41 -1.14 11.96
CA PHE A 89 -6.64 -0.04 11.38
C PHE A 89 -7.49 0.81 10.43
N ALA A 90 -7.00 2.01 10.12
CA ALA A 90 -7.54 2.81 9.02
C ALA A 90 -6.44 3.52 8.21
N ILE A 91 -6.74 3.74 6.94
CA ILE A 91 -5.92 4.52 6.00
C ILE A 91 -6.82 5.58 5.39
N ALA A 92 -6.38 6.82 5.34
CA ALA A 92 -7.09 7.90 4.68
C ALA A 92 -6.19 8.61 3.68
N CYS A 93 -6.58 8.61 2.42
CA CYS A 93 -5.86 9.25 1.33
C CYS A 93 -6.62 10.51 0.94
N ILE A 94 -5.99 11.69 1.04
CA ILE A 94 -6.66 12.97 0.80
C ILE A 94 -6.01 13.76 -0.33
N GLY A 95 -6.80 14.60 -0.98
CA GLY A 95 -6.33 15.56 -1.97
C GLY A 95 -5.60 16.76 -1.36
N ARG A 96 -4.70 17.35 -2.14
CA ARG A 96 -3.76 18.40 -1.72
C ARG A 96 -4.43 19.70 -1.23
N LYS A 97 -5.69 19.95 -1.58
CA LYS A 97 -6.41 21.15 -1.14
C LYS A 97 -7.08 20.99 0.23
N PHE A 98 -7.15 19.79 0.78
CA PHE A 98 -7.62 19.57 2.14
C PHE A 98 -6.52 19.78 3.17
N ASN A 99 -6.89 20.40 4.29
CA ASN A 99 -5.98 20.53 5.43
C ASN A 99 -5.81 19.17 6.09
N MET A 100 -4.60 18.63 5.98
CA MET A 100 -4.28 17.27 6.42
C MET A 100 -4.41 17.06 7.93
N SER A 101 -3.93 18.01 8.74
CA SER A 101 -4.04 17.94 10.21
C SER A 101 -5.49 17.96 10.67
N LYS A 102 -6.32 18.80 10.03
CA LYS A 102 -7.76 18.85 10.30
C LYS A 102 -8.45 17.54 9.88
N ALA A 103 -8.12 17.02 8.70
CA ALA A 103 -8.65 15.74 8.22
C ALA A 103 -8.30 14.60 9.19
N HIS A 104 -7.03 14.48 9.57
CA HIS A 104 -6.55 13.47 10.51
C HIS A 104 -7.28 13.54 11.85
N LYS A 105 -7.47 14.74 12.41
CA LYS A 105 -8.21 14.93 13.67
C LYS A 105 -9.68 14.52 13.56
N LEU A 106 -10.35 14.82 12.44
CA LEU A 106 -11.73 14.40 12.20
C LEU A 106 -11.84 12.87 12.13
N ILE A 107 -10.90 12.23 11.45
CA ILE A 107 -10.80 10.76 11.35
C ILE A 107 -10.58 10.13 12.74
N GLN A 108 -9.63 10.67 13.53
CA GLN A 108 -9.38 10.20 14.90
C GLN A 108 -10.60 10.36 15.79
N THR A 109 -11.34 11.46 15.67
CA THR A 109 -12.58 11.67 16.43
C THR A 109 -13.63 10.59 16.13
N ARG A 110 -13.61 10.02 14.92
CA ARG A 110 -14.53 8.95 14.49
C ARG A 110 -14.13 7.56 14.94
N LEU A 111 -12.84 7.28 15.01
CA LEU A 111 -12.29 5.95 15.28
C LEU A 111 -11.78 5.76 16.71
N GLY A 112 -11.48 6.85 17.42
CA GLY A 112 -10.77 6.85 18.68
C GLY A 112 -9.25 6.79 18.49
N ASP A 113 -8.52 7.00 19.60
CA ASP A 113 -7.06 7.15 19.58
C ASP A 113 -6.30 5.80 19.58
N GLU A 114 -6.99 4.70 19.92
CA GLU A 114 -6.38 3.36 20.01
C GLU A 114 -6.13 2.73 18.62
N ILE A 115 -6.96 3.07 17.64
CA ILE A 115 -6.90 2.49 16.30
C ILE A 115 -5.75 3.18 15.54
N PRO A 116 -4.75 2.42 15.03
CA PRO A 116 -3.73 2.98 14.16
C PRO A 116 -4.35 3.54 12.88
N VAL A 117 -4.14 4.83 12.66
CA VAL A 117 -4.58 5.58 11.48
C VAL A 117 -3.35 6.13 10.79
N VAL A 118 -3.27 5.92 9.47
CA VAL A 118 -2.35 6.66 8.60
C VAL A 118 -3.17 7.54 7.67
N THR A 119 -2.95 8.84 7.69
CA THR A 119 -3.50 9.77 6.69
C THR A 119 -2.37 10.16 5.76
N CYS A 120 -2.56 10.09 4.44
CA CYS A 120 -1.55 10.48 3.47
C CYS A 120 -2.11 11.40 2.38
N LEU A 121 -1.25 12.24 1.80
CA LEU A 121 -1.57 12.99 0.59
C LEU A 121 -1.40 12.11 -0.64
N ALA A 122 -2.38 12.14 -1.53
CA ALA A 122 -2.34 11.40 -2.79
C ALA A 122 -2.30 12.34 -4.00
N ARG A 123 -1.76 11.86 -5.12
CA ARG A 123 -1.90 12.52 -6.44
C ARG A 123 -3.20 12.12 -7.14
N GLY A 124 -3.96 11.21 -6.54
CA GLY A 124 -5.28 10.80 -6.97
C GLY A 124 -5.77 9.66 -6.10
N ILE A 125 -7.07 9.41 -6.09
CA ILE A 125 -7.72 8.38 -5.29
C ILE A 125 -8.49 7.41 -6.19
N ILE A 126 -8.54 6.15 -5.78
CA ILE A 126 -9.15 5.05 -6.53
C ILE A 126 -10.06 4.28 -5.59
N GLY A 127 -11.36 4.16 -5.91
CA GLY A 127 -12.29 3.42 -5.06
C GLY A 127 -13.75 3.63 -5.43
N LYS A 128 -14.64 3.23 -4.52
CA LYS A 128 -16.09 3.35 -4.68
C LYS A 128 -16.61 4.62 -4.00
N GLU A 129 -17.35 5.45 -4.73
CA GLU A 129 -17.96 6.67 -4.19
C GLU A 129 -19.01 6.34 -3.12
N ALA A 130 -18.98 7.09 -2.02
CA ALA A 130 -19.82 6.88 -0.86
C ALA A 130 -21.32 6.99 -1.18
N ILE A 131 -21.70 7.96 -2.01
CA ILE A 131 -23.09 8.31 -2.30
C ILE A 131 -23.62 7.57 -3.53
N ALA A 132 -23.05 7.78 -4.73
CA ALA A 132 -23.56 7.13 -5.94
C ALA A 132 -23.20 5.64 -6.01
N GLY A 133 -22.16 5.20 -5.28
CA GLY A 133 -21.68 3.83 -5.35
C GLY A 133 -20.95 3.51 -6.66
N GLU A 134 -20.60 4.51 -7.47
CA GLU A 134 -19.80 4.33 -8.68
C GLU A 134 -18.34 4.11 -8.32
N PHE A 135 -17.65 3.27 -9.09
CA PHE A 135 -16.20 3.10 -8.92
C PHE A 135 -15.46 4.12 -9.78
N LEU A 136 -14.57 4.90 -9.15
CA LEU A 136 -13.88 6.02 -9.77
C LEU A 136 -12.36 5.93 -9.59
N GLU A 137 -11.64 6.26 -10.66
CA GLU A 137 -10.24 6.69 -10.62
C GLU A 137 -10.20 8.21 -10.79
N VAL A 138 -9.90 8.91 -9.69
CA VAL A 138 -9.82 10.38 -9.67
C VAL A 138 -8.36 10.76 -9.56
N GLN A 139 -7.76 11.07 -10.71
CA GLN A 139 -6.40 11.55 -10.81
C GLN A 139 -6.38 13.08 -10.75
N TRP A 140 -5.30 13.62 -10.20
CA TRP A 140 -5.09 15.06 -10.14
C TRP A 140 -3.72 15.43 -10.69
N ASP A 141 -3.71 16.10 -11.84
CA ASP A 141 -2.49 16.64 -12.44
C ASP A 141 -2.42 18.17 -12.25
N PRO A 142 -1.43 18.71 -11.53
CA PRO A 142 -1.21 20.16 -11.44
C PRO A 142 -0.80 20.80 -12.77
N ASP A 143 -0.22 20.03 -13.70
CA ASP A 143 0.45 20.53 -14.89
C ASP A 143 -0.38 20.33 -16.18
N ASP A 144 -1.53 19.65 -16.12
CA ASP A 144 -2.47 19.53 -17.24
C ASP A 144 -3.61 20.57 -17.16
N PRO A 145 -3.55 21.67 -17.94
CA PRO A 145 -4.62 22.67 -17.99
C PRO A 145 -5.94 22.14 -18.57
N LYS A 146 -5.97 20.92 -19.15
CA LYS A 146 -7.21 20.27 -19.64
C LYS A 146 -7.96 19.53 -18.54
N GLU A 147 -7.37 19.31 -17.35
CA GLU A 147 -8.08 18.67 -16.24
C GLU A 147 -9.17 19.55 -15.63
N ALA A 148 -9.18 20.87 -15.89
CA ALA A 148 -10.25 21.79 -15.50
C ALA A 148 -11.62 21.52 -16.16
N GLY A 149 -11.74 20.45 -16.96
CA GLY A 149 -12.97 20.01 -17.63
C GLY A 149 -13.25 18.51 -17.56
N ASN A 150 -12.51 17.70 -16.78
CA ASN A 150 -12.88 16.29 -16.59
C ASN A 150 -14.12 16.22 -15.68
N ALA A 151 -15.02 15.24 -15.89
CA ALA A 151 -16.34 15.20 -15.24
C ALA A 151 -16.30 15.29 -13.70
N TYR A 152 -15.19 14.85 -13.09
CA TYR A 152 -14.98 14.83 -11.64
C TYR A 152 -14.07 15.97 -11.13
N ASN A 153 -13.37 16.70 -12.01
CA ASN A 153 -12.45 17.80 -11.69
C ASN A 153 -13.04 19.14 -12.18
N SER A 154 -14.15 19.58 -11.58
CA SER A 154 -14.62 20.95 -11.78
C SER A 154 -13.68 21.95 -11.11
N SER A 155 -13.69 23.22 -11.54
CA SER A 155 -12.92 24.30 -10.89
C SER A 155 -13.20 24.45 -9.39
N ARG A 156 -14.33 23.94 -8.89
CA ARG A 156 -14.71 23.93 -7.47
C ARG A 156 -14.17 22.71 -6.70
N ASN A 157 -13.84 21.60 -7.36
CA ASN A 157 -13.47 20.32 -6.71
C ASN A 157 -12.05 19.82 -7.06
N ILE A 158 -11.30 20.55 -7.89
CA ILE A 158 -9.94 20.14 -8.27
C ILE A 158 -9.03 19.95 -7.04
N TYR A 159 -8.35 18.80 -6.98
CA TYR A 159 -7.52 18.34 -5.84
C TYR A 159 -8.28 18.20 -4.50
N ARG A 160 -9.62 18.12 -4.51
CA ARG A 160 -10.44 17.84 -3.33
C ARG A 160 -11.00 16.44 -3.44
N GLY A 161 -10.86 15.69 -2.36
CA GLY A 161 -11.35 14.33 -2.26
C GLY A 161 -10.68 13.60 -1.11
N ILE A 162 -11.38 12.61 -0.59
CA ILE A 162 -10.89 11.72 0.45
C ILE A 162 -11.30 10.30 0.09
N LEU A 163 -10.39 9.35 0.28
CA LEU A 163 -10.65 7.93 0.31
C LEU A 163 -10.34 7.42 1.71
N VAL A 164 -11.33 6.87 2.39
CA VAL A 164 -11.16 6.21 3.69
C VAL A 164 -11.20 4.70 3.46
N THR A 165 -10.24 3.99 4.04
CA THR A 165 -10.19 2.54 4.08
C THR A 165 -10.07 2.09 5.53
N VAL A 166 -10.94 1.18 5.97
CA VAL A 166 -10.94 0.59 7.31
C VAL A 166 -10.85 -0.92 7.18
N GLY A 167 -10.05 -1.56 8.04
CA GLY A 167 -9.88 -3.00 8.02
C GLY A 167 -10.11 -3.64 9.38
N PHE A 168 -10.83 -4.75 9.39
CA PHE A 168 -10.93 -5.69 10.48
C PHE A 168 -10.15 -6.96 10.10
N VAL A 169 -9.10 -7.28 10.85
CA VAL A 169 -8.12 -8.32 10.53
C VAL A 169 -7.93 -9.25 11.73
N PRO A 170 -8.95 -10.06 12.08
CA PRO A 170 -8.87 -10.97 13.22
C PRO A 170 -7.68 -11.92 13.10
N GLY A 171 -6.95 -12.08 14.20
CA GLY A 171 -5.74 -12.89 14.25
C GLY A 171 -4.47 -12.16 13.85
N LEU A 172 -4.54 -10.87 13.51
CA LEU A 172 -3.39 -9.98 13.36
C LEU A 172 -3.43 -8.87 14.43
N LYS A 173 -2.25 -8.35 14.78
CA LYS A 173 -2.05 -7.07 15.46
C LYS A 173 -1.47 -6.07 14.49
N VAL A 174 -1.96 -4.84 14.54
CA VAL A 174 -1.53 -3.75 13.66
C VAL A 174 -0.93 -2.63 14.50
N SER A 175 0.17 -2.04 14.04
CA SER A 175 0.76 -0.84 14.64
C SER A 175 1.38 0.05 13.58
N ALA A 176 1.25 1.36 13.75
CA ALA A 176 2.02 2.35 13.00
C ALA A 176 3.39 2.52 13.68
N ILE A 177 4.46 2.26 12.95
CA ILE A 177 5.85 2.40 13.43
C ILE A 177 6.54 3.44 12.55
N PRO A 178 7.04 4.55 13.12
CA PRO A 178 7.64 5.60 12.32
C PRO A 178 9.15 5.40 12.09
N LEU A 179 9.62 5.83 10.92
CA LEU A 179 11.02 6.08 10.61
C LEU A 179 11.34 7.53 10.94
N LYS A 180 12.13 7.75 11.98
CA LYS A 180 12.59 9.09 12.38
C LYS A 180 13.43 9.73 11.28
N ARG A 181 13.40 11.06 11.21
CA ARG A 181 14.27 11.83 10.32
C ARG A 181 15.69 11.86 10.86
N ALA A 182 16.65 11.53 10.00
CA ALA A 182 18.06 11.67 10.34
C ALA A 182 18.46 13.15 10.31
N LYS A 183 19.04 13.68 11.39
CA LYS A 183 19.51 15.08 11.41
C LYS A 183 20.77 15.29 10.58
N LYS A 184 21.53 14.21 10.35
CA LYS A 184 22.76 14.19 9.55
C LYS A 184 22.80 12.96 8.67
N LYS A 185 23.40 13.08 7.47
CA LYS A 185 23.56 11.98 6.51
C LYS A 185 24.31 10.77 7.11
N SER A 186 25.29 11.01 8.00
CA SER A 186 26.03 9.95 8.70
C SER A 186 25.17 9.10 9.65
N GLU A 187 24.04 9.63 10.11
CA GLU A 187 23.13 8.96 11.07
C GLU A 187 22.07 8.11 10.36
N ARG A 188 21.85 8.31 9.05
CA ARG A 188 20.83 7.63 8.23
C ARG A 188 20.86 6.12 8.40
N GLY A 189 22.06 5.53 8.44
CA GLY A 189 22.22 4.08 8.64
C GLY A 189 21.66 3.61 9.99
N ALA A 190 22.00 4.31 11.07
CA ALA A 190 21.56 3.97 12.42
C ALA A 190 20.06 4.19 12.62
N VAL A 191 19.49 5.24 12.01
CA VAL A 191 18.06 5.53 12.09
C VAL A 191 17.23 4.46 11.37
N VAL A 192 17.67 4.01 10.19
CA VAL A 192 17.04 2.88 9.49
C VAL A 192 17.20 1.58 10.28
N ASP A 193 18.36 1.33 10.90
CA ASP A 193 18.55 0.14 11.74
C ASP A 193 17.65 0.16 12.99
N SER A 194 17.44 1.34 13.59
CA SER A 194 16.49 1.52 14.70
C SER A 194 15.06 1.21 14.27
N PHE A 195 14.62 1.76 13.13
CA PHE A 195 13.29 1.50 12.57
C PHE A 195 13.04 0.00 12.34
N LEU A 196 13.99 -0.71 11.73
CA LEU A 196 13.91 -2.15 11.52
C LEU A 196 13.89 -2.94 12.84
N SER A 197 14.63 -2.48 13.85
CA SER A 197 14.65 -3.07 15.19
C SER A 197 13.30 -2.89 15.90
N GLU A 198 12.67 -1.72 15.76
CA GLU A 198 11.33 -1.44 16.30
C GLU A 198 10.26 -2.32 15.64
N ILE A 199 10.29 -2.49 14.30
CA ILE A 199 9.42 -3.43 13.58
C ILE A 199 9.55 -4.85 14.13
N LYS A 200 10.79 -5.34 14.28
CA LYS A 200 11.07 -6.68 14.81
C LYS A 200 10.64 -6.84 16.26
N SER A 201 10.87 -5.81 17.07
CA SER A 201 10.49 -5.77 18.48
C SER A 201 8.97 -5.83 18.64
N PHE A 202 8.24 -4.99 17.90
CA PHE A 202 6.77 -5.04 17.85
C PHE A 202 6.29 -6.42 17.43
N THR A 203 6.77 -6.91 16.28
CA THR A 203 6.39 -8.22 15.73
C THR A 203 6.61 -9.34 16.75
N SER A 204 7.81 -9.41 17.35
CA SER A 204 8.16 -10.44 18.34
C SER A 204 7.35 -10.32 19.63
N SER A 205 6.92 -9.11 20.00
CA SER A 205 6.12 -8.88 21.22
C SER A 205 4.68 -9.36 21.11
N VAL A 206 4.14 -9.42 19.88
CA VAL A 206 2.74 -9.82 19.61
C VAL A 206 2.63 -11.18 18.92
N SER A 207 3.71 -11.66 18.30
CA SER A 207 3.78 -12.88 17.50
C SER A 207 4.72 -13.92 18.08
N GLY A 208 4.67 -15.14 17.54
CA GLY A 208 5.72 -16.16 17.69
C GLY A 208 6.85 -16.02 16.65
N SER A 209 6.78 -15.04 15.75
CA SER A 209 7.74 -14.78 14.67
C SER A 209 8.46 -13.44 14.88
N THR A 210 9.62 -13.27 14.22
CA THR A 210 10.34 -11.99 14.15
C THR A 210 10.04 -11.19 12.89
N SER A 211 9.30 -11.77 11.94
CA SER A 211 8.94 -11.13 10.67
C SER A 211 7.41 -10.92 10.57
N PRO A 212 6.97 -9.71 10.20
CA PRO A 212 5.56 -9.41 10.03
C PRO A 212 4.99 -10.11 8.78
N VAL A 213 3.66 -10.20 8.71
CA VAL A 213 2.95 -10.75 7.54
C VAL A 213 2.99 -9.74 6.40
N GLY A 214 2.80 -8.46 6.71
CA GLY A 214 2.82 -7.38 5.73
C GLY A 214 3.16 -6.04 6.35
N ILE A 215 3.65 -5.12 5.51
CA ILE A 215 3.94 -3.73 5.87
C ILE A 215 3.40 -2.83 4.76
N LEU A 216 2.54 -1.88 5.12
CA LEU A 216 2.17 -0.77 4.25
C LEU A 216 3.01 0.45 4.61
N LEU A 217 3.84 0.92 3.68
CA LEU A 217 4.84 1.96 3.93
C LEU A 217 4.42 3.28 3.27
N PHE A 218 4.35 4.34 4.06
CA PHE A 218 4.02 5.68 3.60
C PHE A 218 5.16 6.62 3.97
N SER A 219 5.76 7.29 2.99
CA SER A 219 6.88 8.20 3.20
C SER A 219 6.62 9.61 2.73
N ASP A 220 7.50 10.51 3.16
CA ASP A 220 7.55 11.90 2.72
C ASP A 220 8.42 12.06 1.46
N ASN A 221 8.75 13.30 1.08
CA ASN A 221 9.58 13.59 -0.08
C ASN A 221 11.08 13.79 0.23
N GLU A 222 11.49 13.64 1.49
CA GLU A 222 12.81 14.04 1.99
C GLU A 222 13.82 12.89 1.90
N LEU A 223 13.38 11.67 2.24
CA LEU A 223 14.26 10.52 2.27
C LEU A 223 14.14 9.68 0.99
N ASP A 224 15.28 9.42 0.36
CA ASP A 224 15.38 8.39 -0.68
C ASP A 224 15.09 7.01 -0.05
N MET A 225 13.90 6.48 -0.32
CA MET A 225 13.44 5.23 0.29
C MET A 225 14.09 3.99 -0.31
N ARG A 226 14.83 4.10 -1.45
CA ARG A 226 15.52 2.95 -2.08
C ARG A 226 16.41 2.25 -1.07
N TYR A 227 17.19 3.01 -0.30
CA TYR A 227 18.06 2.45 0.74
C TYR A 227 17.28 1.72 1.85
N VAL A 228 16.13 2.27 2.26
CA VAL A 228 15.29 1.71 3.32
C VAL A 228 14.70 0.37 2.87
N VAL A 229 14.07 0.34 1.70
CA VAL A 229 13.44 -0.88 1.16
C VAL A 229 14.48 -1.94 0.78
N GLU A 230 15.66 -1.54 0.26
CA GLU A 230 16.79 -2.45 0.02
C GLU A 230 17.25 -3.10 1.33
N LYS A 231 17.34 -2.34 2.44
CA LYS A 231 17.65 -2.91 3.76
C LYS A 231 16.53 -3.80 4.29
N MET A 232 15.27 -3.46 4.07
CA MET A 232 14.12 -4.29 4.45
C MET A 232 14.16 -5.67 3.77
N ASP A 233 14.40 -5.74 2.44
CA ASP A 233 14.58 -7.01 1.70
C ASP A 233 15.75 -7.87 2.25
N ILE A 234 16.76 -7.23 2.82
CA ILE A 234 17.89 -7.94 3.42
C ILE A 234 17.53 -8.53 4.79
N VAL A 235 16.77 -7.77 5.59
CA VAL A 235 16.62 -7.98 7.03
C VAL A 235 15.33 -8.72 7.42
N LEU A 236 14.27 -8.58 6.62
CA LEU A 236 12.97 -9.21 6.84
C LEU A 236 12.87 -10.56 6.09
N ASP A 237 11.90 -11.38 6.48
CA ASP A 237 11.66 -12.65 5.80
C ASP A 237 11.17 -12.42 4.36
N LYS A 238 11.52 -13.31 3.44
CA LYS A 238 11.11 -13.22 2.04
C LYS A 238 9.60 -13.32 1.84
N GLU A 239 8.89 -13.93 2.79
CA GLU A 239 7.43 -14.01 2.81
C GLU A 239 6.76 -12.70 3.28
N THR A 240 7.54 -11.74 3.80
CA THR A 240 6.99 -10.43 4.21
C THR A 240 6.63 -9.61 2.97
N VAL A 241 5.36 -9.25 2.84
CA VAL A 241 4.91 -8.33 1.79
C VAL A 241 5.15 -6.89 2.23
N ILE A 242 5.76 -6.07 1.37
CA ILE A 242 5.97 -4.64 1.59
C ILE A 242 5.41 -3.90 0.39
N ALA A 243 4.54 -2.93 0.64
CA ALA A 243 4.00 -2.08 -0.42
C ALA A 243 3.63 -0.70 0.09
N GLY A 244 3.44 0.24 -0.82
CA GLY A 244 3.04 1.59 -0.44
C GLY A 244 3.50 2.66 -1.42
N ASN A 245 3.67 3.88 -0.90
CA ASN A 245 4.08 5.04 -1.68
C ASN A 245 5.38 5.65 -1.15
N GLU A 246 6.29 5.95 -2.07
CA GLU A 246 7.60 6.53 -1.79
C GLU A 246 7.52 8.03 -1.50
N LYS A 247 6.83 8.78 -2.34
CA LYS A 247 6.80 10.25 -2.26
C LYS A 247 5.40 10.70 -1.91
N GLY A 248 5.29 11.54 -0.89
CA GLY A 248 4.04 12.05 -0.38
C GLY A 248 4.21 12.92 0.85
N TYR A 249 3.15 12.97 1.65
CA TYR A 249 3.15 13.47 3.02
C TYR A 249 2.23 12.56 3.81
N PHE A 250 2.52 12.35 5.08
CA PHE A 250 1.73 11.48 5.95
C PHE A 250 1.57 12.07 7.35
N LEU A 251 0.49 11.68 8.02
CA LEU A 251 0.25 11.83 9.45
C LEU A 251 -0.16 10.48 9.99
N PHE A 252 0.17 10.20 11.24
CA PHE A 252 -0.19 8.94 11.86
C PHE A 252 -0.42 9.10 13.37
N ASN A 253 -1.17 8.16 13.94
CA ASN A 253 -1.11 7.86 15.37
C ASN A 253 -0.61 6.43 15.58
N GLY A 254 0.24 6.27 16.58
CA GLY A 254 0.59 4.95 17.09
C GLY A 254 -0.27 4.66 18.30
N GLY A 255 -1.23 3.75 18.20
CA GLY A 255 -2.04 3.31 19.34
C GLY A 255 -1.19 2.99 20.58
N GLU A 256 -1.79 3.10 21.78
CA GLU A 256 -1.30 3.00 23.18
C GLU A 256 0.22 2.99 23.50
N ARG A 257 1.08 2.28 22.75
CA ARG A 257 2.52 2.12 22.99
C ARG A 257 3.41 3.29 22.60
N LEU A 258 3.00 4.18 21.68
CA LEU A 258 3.83 5.33 21.29
C LEU A 258 3.69 6.53 22.25
N ALA A 259 2.59 6.63 23.01
CA ALA A 259 2.39 7.66 24.01
C ALA A 259 3.39 7.55 25.20
N SER A 260 3.90 6.37 25.50
CA SER A 260 4.87 6.16 26.59
C SER A 260 6.34 6.24 26.16
N ALA A 261 6.64 6.12 24.87
CA ALA A 261 8.03 6.08 24.35
C ALA A 261 8.45 7.36 23.63
N CYS A 262 7.50 8.18 23.16
CA CYS A 262 7.76 9.43 22.46
C CYS A 262 6.95 10.54 23.14
N GLY A 263 7.66 11.56 23.67
CA GLY A 263 7.07 12.65 24.44
C GLY A 263 6.01 13.42 23.65
N SER A 264 5.08 14.05 24.35
CA SER A 264 3.84 14.66 23.86
C SER A 264 3.98 15.91 22.95
N ASN A 265 5.15 16.19 22.38
CA ASN A 265 5.43 17.39 21.56
C ASN A 265 6.31 17.07 20.35
N HIS A 266 5.85 16.23 19.40
CA HIS A 266 6.55 16.03 18.14
C HIS A 266 5.85 16.76 17.00
N ASN A 267 6.63 17.53 16.22
CA ASN A 267 6.16 18.07 14.96
C ASN A 267 6.20 16.95 13.90
N HIS A 268 5.23 16.93 13.00
CA HIS A 268 5.15 15.93 11.94
C HIS A 268 6.37 15.95 10.99
N ASP A 269 7.17 17.02 11.02
CA ASP A 269 8.46 17.17 10.33
C ASP A 269 9.61 16.32 10.92
N ASP A 270 9.36 15.53 11.97
CA ASP A 270 10.38 14.70 12.64
C ASP A 270 10.53 13.29 12.01
N PHE A 271 9.74 12.94 10.99
CA PHE A 271 9.67 11.59 10.45
C PHE A 271 9.72 11.56 8.92
N ASP A 272 10.46 10.59 8.38
CA ASP A 272 10.62 10.40 6.94
C ASP A 272 9.63 9.36 6.38
N ALA A 273 9.19 8.41 7.22
CA ALA A 273 8.20 7.40 6.84
C ALA A 273 7.42 6.85 8.02
N VAL A 274 6.33 6.13 7.74
CA VAL A 274 5.61 5.29 8.70
C VAL A 274 5.26 3.94 8.04
N GLY A 275 5.59 2.86 8.72
CA GLY A 275 5.16 1.51 8.37
C GLY A 275 3.93 1.12 9.19
N LEU A 276 2.81 0.85 8.53
CA LEU A 276 1.68 0.16 9.13
C LEU A 276 1.97 -1.34 9.09
N VAL A 277 2.37 -1.90 10.23
CA VAL A 277 2.91 -3.25 10.35
C VAL A 277 1.85 -4.23 10.81
N PHE A 278 1.68 -5.32 10.07
CA PHE A 278 0.73 -6.39 10.33
C PHE A 278 1.47 -7.63 10.84
N ALA A 279 1.29 -7.98 12.11
CA ALA A 279 1.96 -9.12 12.73
C ALA A 279 0.93 -10.15 13.23
N THR A 280 1.23 -11.44 13.09
CA THR A 280 0.34 -12.51 13.59
C THR A 280 0.15 -12.39 15.10
N ASP A 281 -1.11 -12.40 15.56
CA ASP A 281 -1.43 -12.41 16.98
C ASP A 281 -1.19 -13.80 17.57
N ARG A 282 -0.20 -13.92 18.47
CA ARG A 282 0.09 -15.15 19.21
C ARG A 282 -1.09 -15.58 20.10
N GLY A 283 -1.93 -14.64 20.52
CA GLY A 283 -3.13 -14.88 21.31
C GLY A 283 -4.36 -15.24 20.48
N LYS A 284 -4.25 -15.37 19.14
CA LYS A 284 -5.40 -15.72 18.30
C LYS A 284 -5.95 -17.10 18.67
N SER A 285 -7.28 -17.24 18.69
CA SER A 285 -7.94 -18.54 18.88
C SER A 285 -7.58 -19.49 17.74
N ASN A 286 -7.57 -20.80 18.03
CA ASN A 286 -7.43 -21.85 17.03
C ASN A 286 -8.57 -21.87 16.00
N ASP A 287 -9.67 -21.16 16.26
CA ASP A 287 -10.79 -21.03 15.32
C ASP A 287 -10.56 -19.93 14.27
N ILE A 288 -9.63 -19.00 14.54
CA ILE A 288 -9.30 -17.90 13.63
C ILE A 288 -8.28 -18.38 12.60
N GLY A 289 -8.66 -18.30 11.33
CA GLY A 289 -7.84 -18.66 10.19
C GLY A 289 -6.57 -17.82 10.00
N GLU A 290 -6.03 -17.89 8.79
CA GLU A 290 -4.84 -17.16 8.39
C GLU A 290 -5.18 -16.09 7.36
N ILE A 291 -4.63 -14.89 7.55
CA ILE A 291 -4.71 -13.79 6.59
C ILE A 291 -3.40 -13.76 5.81
N HIS A 292 -3.51 -13.71 4.48
CA HIS A 292 -2.38 -13.63 3.58
C HIS A 292 -2.44 -12.32 2.78
N PHE A 293 -1.26 -11.78 2.51
CA PHE A 293 -1.06 -10.67 1.59
C PHE A 293 -0.35 -11.24 0.37
N ASN A 294 -0.91 -11.05 -0.83
CA ASN A 294 -0.25 -11.39 -2.09
C ASN A 294 0.02 -10.09 -2.85
N LEU A 295 1.20 -9.97 -3.44
CA LEU A 295 1.61 -8.76 -4.15
C LEU A 295 1.86 -9.05 -5.63
N LEU A 296 1.20 -8.30 -6.51
CA LEU A 296 1.38 -8.39 -7.95
C LEU A 296 1.83 -7.04 -8.51
N LEU A 297 2.66 -7.08 -9.56
CA LEU A 297 3.24 -5.90 -10.18
C LEU A 297 2.93 -5.87 -11.67
N SER A 298 2.33 -4.78 -12.13
CA SER A 298 2.23 -4.44 -13.55
C SER A 298 3.24 -3.33 -13.87
N THR A 299 4.36 -3.67 -14.50
CA THR A 299 5.35 -2.69 -14.96
C THR A 299 4.90 -2.01 -16.25
N GLY A 300 5.23 -0.73 -16.42
CA GLY A 300 4.88 0.06 -17.62
C GLY A 300 6.07 0.70 -18.32
N ILE A 301 7.26 0.14 -18.13
CA ILE A 301 8.51 0.62 -18.74
C ILE A 301 9.16 -0.44 -19.62
N SER A 302 9.80 0.01 -20.71
CA SER A 302 10.56 -0.85 -21.62
C SER A 302 12.04 -0.45 -21.64
N PRO A 303 12.97 -1.42 -21.71
CA PRO A 303 14.38 -1.12 -21.91
C PRO A 303 14.64 -0.51 -23.30
N VAL A 304 15.53 0.48 -23.37
CA VAL A 304 16.00 1.13 -24.60
C VAL A 304 17.52 1.13 -24.60
N GLY A 305 18.12 0.91 -25.76
CA GLY A 305 19.55 1.02 -25.97
C GLY A 305 20.43 -0.06 -25.37
N PRO A 306 21.75 0.14 -25.50
CA PRO A 306 22.74 -0.81 -25.03
C PRO A 306 22.79 -0.83 -23.50
N THR A 307 23.45 -1.85 -22.97
CA THR A 307 23.83 -1.85 -21.55
C THR A 307 25.10 -1.02 -21.38
N TYR A 308 25.10 -0.17 -20.37
CA TYR A 308 26.23 0.67 -19.99
C TYR A 308 26.85 0.19 -18.68
N LYS A 309 28.09 0.63 -18.45
CA LYS A 309 28.81 0.47 -17.19
C LYS A 309 29.24 1.84 -16.69
N ALA A 310 28.87 2.19 -15.46
CA ALA A 310 29.27 3.44 -14.84
C ALA A 310 30.80 3.52 -14.73
N ALA A 311 31.41 4.52 -15.34
CA ALA A 311 32.87 4.69 -15.42
C ALA A 311 33.41 5.65 -14.36
N SER A 312 32.65 6.70 -14.04
CA SER A 312 32.96 7.65 -12.99
C SER A 312 31.65 8.14 -12.43
N VAL A 313 31.57 8.22 -11.10
CA VAL A 313 30.37 8.57 -10.38
C VAL A 313 30.73 9.59 -9.32
N ARG A 314 29.98 10.69 -9.29
CA ARG A 314 30.02 11.72 -8.26
C ARG A 314 28.61 11.94 -7.74
N VAL A 315 28.47 12.32 -6.48
CA VAL A 315 27.17 12.67 -5.91
C VAL A 315 27.26 14.13 -5.51
N SER A 316 26.34 14.93 -6.02
CA SER A 316 26.18 16.30 -5.54
C SER A 316 25.47 16.26 -4.19
N ASP A 317 26.10 16.85 -3.17
CA ASP A 317 25.58 16.93 -1.80
C ASP A 317 24.84 18.27 -1.53
N ASP A 318 24.66 19.13 -2.54
CA ASP A 318 24.18 20.51 -2.38
C ASP A 318 22.65 20.66 -2.28
N SER A 319 21.87 19.57 -2.35
CA SER A 319 20.39 19.62 -2.32
C SER A 319 19.75 18.49 -1.48
N MET A 320 18.54 18.75 -0.96
CA MET A 320 17.70 17.77 -0.25
C MET A 320 17.46 16.49 -1.10
N THR A 321 17.37 16.64 -2.41
CA THR A 321 17.40 15.52 -3.37
C THR A 321 18.84 15.29 -3.83
N CYS A 322 19.46 14.16 -3.46
CA CYS A 322 20.78 13.80 -3.98
C CYS A 322 20.70 13.60 -5.50
N ILE A 323 21.64 14.16 -6.26
CA ILE A 323 21.78 13.92 -7.70
C ILE A 323 23.11 13.23 -7.94
N THR A 324 23.09 12.12 -8.66
CA THR A 324 24.29 11.43 -9.09
C THR A 324 24.70 11.89 -10.49
N TRP A 325 25.98 12.22 -10.64
CA TRP A 325 26.60 12.62 -11.89
C TRP A 325 27.49 11.48 -12.36
N LEU A 326 27.28 10.98 -13.57
CA LEU A 326 28.03 9.83 -14.05
C LEU A 326 28.39 9.89 -15.52
N THR A 327 29.56 9.36 -15.84
CA THR A 327 29.96 8.96 -17.20
C THR A 327 29.85 7.45 -17.33
N ALA A 328 29.71 6.93 -18.54
CA ALA A 328 29.61 5.49 -18.74
C ALA A 328 30.43 4.97 -19.91
N THR A 329 30.69 3.67 -19.94
CA THR A 329 31.18 2.97 -21.14
C THR A 329 30.09 2.03 -21.63
N ARG A 330 29.95 1.88 -22.95
CA ARG A 330 29.10 0.82 -23.52
C ARG A 330 29.68 -0.55 -23.16
N GLU A 331 28.84 -1.52 -22.88
CA GLU A 331 29.31 -2.88 -22.61
C GLU A 331 30.11 -3.43 -23.79
N GLY A 332 31.34 -3.89 -23.53
CA GLY A 332 32.27 -4.34 -24.57
C GLY A 332 33.13 -3.24 -25.19
N SER A 333 32.91 -1.96 -24.84
CA SER A 333 33.74 -0.83 -25.25
C SER A 333 34.52 -0.24 -24.06
N SER A 334 35.72 0.27 -24.36
CA SER A 334 36.53 1.07 -23.44
C SER A 334 36.33 2.57 -23.62
N GLU A 335 35.55 2.98 -24.62
CA GLU A 335 35.21 4.38 -24.87
C GLU A 335 34.33 4.92 -23.74
N ARG A 336 34.72 6.08 -23.23
CA ARG A 336 34.01 6.77 -22.17
C ARG A 336 33.09 7.83 -22.79
N LEU A 337 31.82 7.74 -22.41
CA LEU A 337 30.75 8.59 -22.90
C LEU A 337 30.33 9.56 -21.79
N ASP A 338 30.20 10.83 -22.17
CA ASP A 338 29.56 11.89 -21.40
C ASP A 338 28.03 11.80 -21.44
N GLY A 339 27.35 12.70 -20.73
CA GLY A 339 25.89 12.70 -20.64
C GLY A 339 25.21 13.04 -21.95
N GLN A 340 25.71 14.06 -22.65
CA GLN A 340 25.16 14.51 -23.93
C GLN A 340 25.19 13.39 -24.97
N THR A 341 26.28 12.64 -25.05
CA THR A 341 26.45 11.52 -25.98
C THR A 341 25.51 10.36 -25.63
N ILE A 342 25.29 10.09 -24.35
CA ILE A 342 24.32 9.07 -23.92
C ILE A 342 22.90 9.49 -24.27
N ILE A 343 22.54 10.76 -24.03
CA ILE A 343 21.19 11.29 -24.33
C ILE A 343 20.94 11.31 -25.84
N ALA A 344 21.86 11.84 -26.63
CA ALA A 344 21.72 11.87 -28.09
C ALA A 344 21.51 10.47 -28.67
N ALA A 345 22.25 9.46 -28.16
CA ALA A 345 22.05 8.08 -28.57
C ALA A 345 20.66 7.52 -28.19
N LEU A 346 20.06 7.99 -27.10
CA LEU A 346 18.69 7.60 -26.72
C LEU A 346 17.65 8.30 -27.59
N GLU A 347 17.85 9.57 -27.91
CA GLU A 347 16.97 10.34 -28.78
C GLU A 347 16.86 9.70 -30.17
N ASP A 348 17.98 9.21 -30.71
CA ASP A 348 18.01 8.48 -31.98
C ASP A 348 17.23 7.15 -31.93
N GLU A 349 17.17 6.49 -30.77
CA GLU A 349 16.46 5.22 -30.59
C GLU A 349 14.96 5.40 -30.30
N ILE A 350 14.57 6.52 -29.68
CA ILE A 350 13.18 6.82 -29.32
C ILE A 350 12.45 7.39 -30.55
N VAL A 351 12.02 6.50 -31.44
CA VAL A 351 11.27 6.87 -32.64
C VAL A 351 9.86 7.36 -32.27
N HIS A 352 9.63 8.69 -32.36
CA HIS A 352 8.36 9.39 -32.06
C HIS A 352 7.92 9.49 -30.58
N GLY A 353 8.84 9.40 -29.63
CA GLY A 353 8.56 9.56 -28.19
C GLY A 353 9.04 10.89 -27.61
N ASN A 354 8.40 11.35 -26.53
CA ASN A 354 8.93 12.42 -25.70
C ASN A 354 10.10 11.85 -24.87
N VAL A 355 11.24 12.55 -24.84
CA VAL A 355 12.40 12.21 -23.99
C VAL A 355 12.13 12.59 -22.52
N ALA A 356 10.99 13.24 -22.24
CA ALA A 356 10.48 13.36 -20.89
C ALA A 356 10.25 11.97 -20.29
N ASP A 357 10.71 11.78 -19.04
CA ASP A 357 10.51 10.59 -18.23
C ASP A 357 11.40 9.37 -18.58
N VAL A 358 12.66 9.60 -18.96
CA VAL A 358 13.66 8.53 -19.05
C VAL A 358 14.18 8.14 -17.66
N TYR A 359 14.38 6.84 -17.43
CA TYR A 359 15.00 6.28 -16.23
C TYR A 359 16.21 5.44 -16.58
N ILE A 360 17.22 5.38 -15.72
CA ILE A 360 18.21 4.30 -15.74
C ILE A 360 17.85 3.24 -14.71
N GLY A 361 17.81 1.98 -15.14
CA GLY A 361 17.69 0.82 -14.27
C GLY A 361 19.09 0.29 -13.95
N VAL A 362 19.51 0.41 -12.69
CA VAL A 362 20.86 0.11 -12.23
C VAL A 362 20.89 -1.21 -11.47
N LEU A 363 21.70 -2.15 -11.95
CA LEU A 363 22.00 -3.40 -11.25
C LEU A 363 23.18 -3.21 -10.29
N LYS A 364 22.88 -3.05 -9.01
CA LYS A 364 23.85 -2.87 -7.93
C LYS A 364 24.29 -4.21 -7.38
N ARG A 365 25.56 -4.58 -7.54
CA ARG A 365 26.14 -5.77 -6.86
C ARG A 365 26.94 -5.32 -5.64
N ARG A 366 26.53 -5.77 -4.45
CA ARG A 366 27.13 -5.38 -3.17
C ARG A 366 27.52 -6.61 -2.35
N LYS A 367 28.57 -6.49 -1.54
CA LYS A 367 28.95 -7.50 -0.54
C LYS A 367 28.14 -7.23 0.73
N CYS A 368 27.33 -8.18 1.17
CA CYS A 368 26.55 -8.08 2.41
C CYS A 368 27.10 -9.08 3.46
N GLY A 369 27.30 -8.60 4.69
CA GLY A 369 27.76 -9.39 5.85
C GLY A 369 28.67 -8.59 6.79
N ALA A 370 28.36 -8.57 8.09
CA ALA A 370 29.13 -7.84 9.12
C ALA A 370 30.39 -8.58 9.61
N THR A 371 30.53 -9.88 9.32
CA THR A 371 31.64 -10.73 9.80
C THR A 371 32.38 -11.40 8.65
N SER A 372 33.69 -11.65 8.82
CA SER A 372 34.60 -12.13 7.75
C SER A 372 34.22 -13.50 7.15
N ARG A 373 33.31 -14.25 7.78
CA ARG A 373 32.98 -15.65 7.45
C ARG A 373 31.78 -15.87 6.53
N SER A 374 31.01 -14.84 6.13
CA SER A 374 29.93 -15.02 5.12
C SER A 374 29.71 -13.78 4.24
N LYS A 375 30.68 -13.44 3.40
CA LYS A 375 30.51 -12.41 2.36
C LYS A 375 29.63 -12.97 1.23
N LYS A 376 28.31 -12.85 1.34
CA LYS A 376 27.40 -13.14 0.22
C LYS A 376 27.27 -11.90 -0.66
N PHE A 377 27.46 -12.06 -1.97
CA PHE A 377 27.09 -11.01 -2.91
C PHE A 377 25.58 -10.99 -3.04
N ARG A 378 24.97 -9.82 -2.86
CA ARG A 378 23.58 -9.58 -3.20
C ARG A 378 23.50 -8.58 -4.34
N SER A 379 22.56 -8.82 -5.24
CA SER A 379 22.22 -7.90 -6.31
C SER A 379 20.93 -7.19 -5.91
N ALA A 380 20.90 -5.88 -6.06
CA ALA A 380 19.70 -5.05 -5.94
C ALA A 380 19.49 -4.31 -7.26
N PHE A 381 18.24 -4.07 -7.63
CA PHE A 381 17.90 -3.31 -8.83
C PHE A 381 17.14 -2.05 -8.45
N ALA A 382 17.57 -0.89 -8.96
CA ALA A 382 16.97 0.39 -8.63
C ALA A 382 16.83 1.26 -9.87
N PHE A 383 15.72 1.98 -9.95
CA PHE A 383 15.50 3.01 -10.96
C PHE A 383 15.95 4.38 -10.45
N HIS A 384 16.50 5.16 -11.38
CA HIS A 384 16.93 6.53 -11.16
C HIS A 384 16.43 7.37 -12.34
N ALA A 385 15.63 8.40 -12.07
CA ALA A 385 15.15 9.31 -13.11
C ALA A 385 16.33 10.06 -13.73
N VAL A 386 16.31 10.26 -15.05
CA VAL A 386 17.32 11.04 -15.76
C VAL A 386 16.86 12.50 -15.79
N ASN A 387 17.67 13.38 -15.20
CA ASN A 387 17.38 14.81 -15.13
C ASN A 387 17.94 15.58 -16.34
N GLY A 388 18.87 14.97 -17.08
CA GLY A 388 19.54 15.55 -18.23
C GLY A 388 21.00 15.11 -18.30
N GLY A 389 21.77 15.78 -19.15
CA GLY A 389 23.19 15.50 -19.33
C GLY A 389 23.86 16.61 -20.12
N ASP A 390 25.16 16.74 -19.96
CA ASP A 390 26.01 17.70 -20.66
C ASP A 390 27.26 17.01 -21.24
N GLU A 391 28.19 17.81 -21.77
CA GLU A 391 29.45 17.34 -22.34
C GLU A 391 30.40 16.71 -21.30
N GLU A 392 30.02 16.64 -20.02
CA GLU A 392 30.80 16.00 -18.96
C GLU A 392 30.09 14.81 -18.30
N TYR A 393 28.80 14.93 -17.96
CA TYR A 393 28.08 13.99 -17.09
C TYR A 393 26.62 13.80 -17.48
N LEU A 394 26.12 12.58 -17.24
CA LEU A 394 24.71 12.29 -17.13
C LEU A 394 24.25 12.56 -15.69
N PHE A 395 23.15 13.30 -15.54
CA PHE A 395 22.55 13.65 -14.25
C PHE A 395 21.34 12.75 -13.96
N VAL A 396 21.37 12.05 -12.83
CA VAL A 396 20.27 11.16 -12.42
C VAL A 396 19.88 11.37 -10.96
N GLU A 397 18.58 11.22 -10.67
CA GLU A 397 18.03 11.35 -9.32
C GLU A 397 18.57 10.25 -8.38
N GLY A 398 18.89 10.62 -7.15
CA GLY A 398 19.28 9.70 -6.09
C GLY A 398 20.77 9.50 -5.93
N ASP A 399 21.12 8.63 -4.97
CA ASP A 399 22.48 8.18 -4.71
C ASP A 399 22.63 6.65 -4.77
N GLY A 400 23.84 6.16 -4.48
CA GLY A 400 24.10 4.72 -4.33
C GLY A 400 24.54 3.99 -5.60
N ILE A 401 24.61 4.66 -6.73
CA ILE A 401 25.32 4.19 -7.93
C ILE A 401 26.84 4.24 -7.66
N ARG A 402 27.58 3.24 -8.15
CA ARG A 402 29.03 3.15 -8.00
C ARG A 402 29.69 2.88 -9.33
N THR A 403 30.94 3.31 -9.48
CA THR A 403 31.78 2.91 -10.60
C THR A 403 31.79 1.38 -10.73
N GLY A 404 31.51 0.91 -11.93
CA GLY A 404 31.41 -0.50 -12.27
C GLY A 404 30.00 -1.08 -12.24
N ASP A 405 29.01 -0.37 -11.69
CA ASP A 405 27.61 -0.78 -11.79
C ASP A 405 27.14 -0.77 -13.24
N ARG A 406 26.29 -1.73 -13.58
CA ARG A 406 25.70 -1.84 -14.92
C ARG A 406 24.33 -1.19 -14.90
N PHE A 407 24.01 -0.46 -15.96
CA PHE A 407 22.69 0.13 -16.12
C PHE A 407 22.24 0.10 -17.58
N ARG A 408 20.92 0.23 -17.77
CA ARG A 408 20.29 0.41 -19.07
C ARG A 408 19.20 1.47 -18.93
N CYS A 409 18.89 2.18 -20.00
CA CYS A 409 17.83 3.16 -20.03
C CYS A 409 16.47 2.48 -20.19
N TYR A 410 15.43 3.09 -19.62
CA TYR A 410 14.06 2.63 -19.64
C TYR A 410 13.15 3.82 -19.92
N VAL A 411 12.12 3.60 -20.72
CA VAL A 411 11.11 4.62 -21.05
C VAL A 411 9.70 4.08 -20.79
N PRO A 412 8.74 4.94 -20.45
CA PRO A 412 7.33 4.57 -20.38
C PRO A 412 6.84 3.97 -21.69
N ASN A 413 6.10 2.87 -21.61
CA ASN A 413 5.59 2.17 -22.78
C ASN A 413 4.23 1.53 -22.49
N VAL A 414 3.22 2.02 -23.20
CA VAL A 414 1.82 1.59 -23.01
C VAL A 414 1.62 0.11 -23.34
N GLU A 415 2.25 -0.38 -24.41
CA GLU A 415 2.11 -1.78 -24.83
C GLU A 415 2.67 -2.74 -23.76
N THR A 416 3.85 -2.42 -23.23
CA THR A 416 4.47 -3.18 -22.12
C THR A 416 3.60 -3.14 -20.88
N ALA A 417 3.03 -1.98 -20.56
CA ALA A 417 2.09 -1.84 -19.45
C ALA A 417 0.85 -2.72 -19.63
N LEU A 418 0.27 -2.78 -20.84
CA LEU A 418 -0.88 -3.61 -21.15
C LEU A 418 -0.56 -5.12 -21.08
N VAL A 419 0.61 -5.53 -21.58
CA VAL A 419 1.08 -6.92 -21.45
C VAL A 419 1.25 -7.32 -19.99
N ALA A 420 1.94 -6.50 -19.19
CA ALA A 420 2.12 -6.76 -17.77
C ALA A 420 0.79 -6.77 -17.00
N ARG A 421 -0.12 -5.83 -17.32
CA ARG A 421 -1.50 -5.77 -16.79
C ARG A 421 -2.27 -7.05 -17.06
N ASN A 422 -2.19 -7.60 -18.28
CA ASN A 422 -2.86 -8.86 -18.64
C ASN A 422 -2.26 -10.07 -17.92
N ALA A 423 -0.95 -10.08 -17.68
CA ALA A 423 -0.32 -11.11 -16.85
C ALA A 423 -0.86 -11.10 -15.41
N VAL A 424 -0.97 -9.90 -14.80
CA VAL A 424 -1.58 -9.74 -13.46
C VAL A 424 -3.04 -10.19 -13.46
N PHE A 425 -3.80 -9.89 -14.52
CA PHE A 425 -5.20 -10.34 -14.64
C PHE A 425 -5.32 -11.86 -14.61
N GLU A 426 -4.51 -12.58 -15.39
CA GLU A 426 -4.55 -14.06 -15.39
C GLU A 426 -4.02 -14.63 -14.06
N GLU A 427 -3.05 -13.98 -13.41
CA GLU A 427 -2.57 -14.42 -12.08
C GLU A 427 -3.65 -14.27 -10.99
N LEU A 428 -4.39 -13.15 -10.97
CA LEU A 428 -5.54 -12.99 -10.06
C LEU A 428 -6.63 -14.03 -10.32
N LYS A 429 -6.90 -14.34 -11.59
CA LYS A 429 -7.84 -15.39 -11.99
C LYS A 429 -7.37 -16.76 -11.54
N HIS A 430 -6.07 -17.05 -11.62
CA HIS A 430 -5.48 -18.26 -11.10
C HIS A 430 -5.61 -18.35 -9.58
N LEU A 431 -5.36 -17.27 -8.83
CA LEU A 431 -5.55 -17.23 -7.37
C LEU A 431 -7.02 -17.45 -6.98
N LYS A 432 -7.96 -16.89 -7.76
CA LYS A 432 -9.39 -17.13 -7.60
C LYS A 432 -9.76 -18.61 -7.83
N ILE A 433 -9.20 -19.22 -8.87
CA ILE A 433 -9.48 -20.62 -9.24
C ILE A 433 -8.76 -21.61 -8.32
N SER A 434 -7.50 -21.38 -7.94
CA SER A 434 -6.73 -22.28 -7.07
C SER A 434 -7.32 -22.30 -5.66
N GLY A 435 -7.83 -21.15 -5.18
CA GLY A 435 -8.69 -21.08 -4.01
C GLY A 435 -9.96 -21.93 -4.15
N ALA A 436 -10.46 -22.12 -5.38
CA ALA A 436 -11.63 -22.95 -5.67
C ALA A 436 -11.32 -24.43 -6.03
N GLN A 437 -10.11 -24.78 -6.51
CA GLN A 437 -9.72 -26.07 -7.10
C GLN A 437 -8.84 -26.98 -6.22
N ARG A 438 -8.52 -26.61 -4.97
CA ARG A 438 -8.11 -27.60 -3.93
C ARG A 438 -9.20 -28.67 -3.63
N THR A 439 -10.25 -28.71 -4.44
CA THR A 439 -11.47 -29.51 -4.37
C THR A 439 -11.45 -30.71 -5.32
N GLY A 440 -10.38 -30.95 -6.08
CA GLY A 440 -10.46 -31.76 -7.30
C GLY A 440 -9.62 -33.05 -7.42
N ASP A 441 -8.63 -33.35 -6.56
CA ASP A 441 -7.80 -34.54 -6.82
C ASP A 441 -7.39 -35.37 -5.58
N SER A 442 -8.14 -36.46 -5.38
CA SER A 442 -7.66 -37.81 -5.10
C SER A 442 -6.82 -38.11 -3.84
N ARG A 443 -7.49 -38.27 -2.68
CA ARG A 443 -7.59 -39.54 -1.86
C ARG A 443 -8.07 -39.27 -0.41
N GLY A 444 -9.33 -39.63 -0.11
CA GLY A 444 -9.84 -39.86 1.26
C GLY A 444 -11.08 -39.02 1.65
N PRO A 445 -12.18 -39.63 2.18
CA PRO A 445 -13.36 -38.91 2.60
C PRO A 445 -13.24 -38.44 4.06
N SER A 446 -12.50 -37.36 4.32
CA SER A 446 -12.53 -36.65 5.62
C SER A 446 -11.62 -35.41 5.64
N SER A 447 -11.96 -34.36 4.88
CA SER A 447 -11.53 -33.00 5.27
C SER A 447 -12.46 -31.94 4.65
N PRO A 448 -13.01 -31.00 5.43
CA PRO A 448 -13.84 -29.93 4.89
C PRO A 448 -13.00 -28.95 4.05
N ASN A 449 -13.54 -28.60 2.88
CA ASN A 449 -13.01 -27.70 1.85
C ASN A 449 -12.42 -26.39 2.41
N ARG A 450 -11.13 -26.13 2.16
CA ARG A 450 -10.45 -24.86 2.49
C ARG A 450 -10.42 -23.94 1.26
N MET A 451 -11.46 -23.13 1.07
CA MET A 451 -11.42 -22.07 0.05
C MET A 451 -10.80 -20.80 0.65
N GLU A 452 -9.68 -20.37 0.07
CA GLU A 452 -9.09 -19.08 0.35
C GLU A 452 -10.00 -17.98 -0.22
N GLN A 453 -10.46 -17.08 0.64
CA GLN A 453 -11.43 -16.03 0.29
C GLN A 453 -10.75 -14.67 0.25
N VAL A 454 -10.83 -13.99 -0.89
CA VAL A 454 -10.38 -12.60 -1.02
C VAL A 454 -11.40 -11.67 -0.36
N PHE A 455 -10.95 -10.86 0.59
CA PHE A 455 -11.82 -9.93 1.33
C PHE A 455 -11.50 -8.45 1.05
N GLY A 456 -10.39 -8.15 0.37
CA GLY A 456 -10.03 -6.78 0.01
C GLY A 456 -8.84 -6.69 -0.92
N GLY A 457 -8.69 -5.53 -1.56
CA GLY A 457 -7.52 -5.17 -2.36
C GLY A 457 -7.04 -3.76 -2.10
N LEU A 458 -5.73 -3.55 -2.20
CA LEU A 458 -5.12 -2.22 -2.25
C LEU A 458 -4.36 -2.02 -3.57
N LEU A 459 -4.42 -0.82 -4.13
CA LEU A 459 -3.78 -0.48 -5.41
C LEU A 459 -2.93 0.79 -5.28
N PHE A 460 -1.66 0.68 -5.62
CA PHE A 460 -0.73 1.81 -5.71
C PHE A 460 -0.31 1.96 -7.17
N THR A 461 -0.82 3.00 -7.84
CA THR A 461 -0.59 3.23 -9.27
C THR A 461 0.27 4.46 -9.46
N CYS A 462 1.24 4.40 -10.36
CA CYS A 462 2.03 5.56 -10.72
C CYS A 462 1.15 6.69 -11.24
N TYR A 463 1.38 7.91 -10.77
CA TYR A 463 0.67 9.09 -11.30
C TYR A 463 1.01 9.40 -12.77
N GLY A 464 2.07 8.79 -13.33
CA GLY A 464 2.36 8.84 -14.76
C GLY A 464 1.53 7.86 -15.60
N ARG A 465 0.74 6.97 -14.96
CA ARG A 465 -0.26 6.11 -15.60
C ARG A 465 -1.64 6.79 -15.57
N GLY A 466 -2.68 6.03 -15.90
CA GLY A 466 -4.07 6.52 -15.92
C GLY A 466 -4.54 6.87 -17.32
N GLU A 467 -5.57 7.70 -17.41
CA GLU A 467 -6.24 8.00 -18.68
C GLU A 467 -5.30 8.65 -19.70
N SER A 468 -4.43 9.55 -19.28
CA SER A 468 -3.45 10.22 -20.15
C SER A 468 -2.44 9.25 -20.77
N PHE A 469 -2.05 8.22 -20.00
CA PHE A 469 -1.11 7.20 -20.44
C PHE A 469 -1.76 6.13 -21.32
N TYR A 470 -2.95 5.65 -20.94
CA TYR A 470 -3.63 4.56 -21.65
C TYR A 470 -4.57 5.01 -22.77
N GLY A 471 -4.95 6.29 -22.80
CA GLY A 471 -6.08 6.79 -23.59
C GLY A 471 -7.44 6.28 -23.11
N LYS A 472 -7.51 5.65 -21.93
CA LYS A 472 -8.73 5.07 -21.35
C LYS A 472 -8.68 5.08 -19.82
N LYS A 473 -9.82 5.37 -19.17
CA LYS A 473 -10.01 5.28 -17.72
C LYS A 473 -10.06 3.84 -17.21
N ASN A 474 -9.77 3.64 -15.93
CA ASN A 474 -10.03 2.40 -15.20
C ASN A 474 -9.24 1.18 -15.72
N VAL A 475 -8.08 1.39 -16.35
CA VAL A 475 -7.29 0.29 -16.96
C VAL A 475 -6.64 -0.59 -15.91
N ASP A 476 -6.13 0.00 -14.84
CA ASP A 476 -5.46 -0.72 -13.75
C ASP A 476 -6.48 -1.29 -12.76
N SER A 477 -7.43 -0.49 -12.27
CA SER A 477 -8.44 -0.98 -11.33
C SER A 477 -9.32 -2.11 -11.90
N SER A 478 -9.63 -2.09 -13.20
CA SER A 478 -10.44 -3.13 -13.85
C SER A 478 -9.84 -4.53 -13.70
N VAL A 479 -8.52 -4.66 -13.60
CA VAL A 479 -7.83 -5.96 -13.40
C VAL A 479 -8.38 -6.69 -12.18
N PHE A 480 -8.53 -5.95 -11.08
CA PHE A 480 -9.03 -6.48 -9.82
C PHE A 480 -10.55 -6.59 -9.82
N LEU A 481 -11.25 -5.55 -10.28
CA LEU A 481 -12.71 -5.49 -10.23
C LEU A 481 -13.39 -6.56 -11.09
N GLU A 482 -12.83 -6.90 -12.25
CA GLU A 482 -13.35 -7.96 -13.10
C GLU A 482 -13.14 -9.35 -12.46
N ASN A 483 -12.02 -9.54 -11.75
CA ASN A 483 -11.75 -10.78 -11.03
C ASN A 483 -12.58 -10.90 -9.73
N PHE A 484 -12.79 -9.80 -9.00
CA PHE A 484 -13.44 -9.76 -7.69
C PHE A 484 -14.49 -8.62 -7.59
N PRO A 485 -15.62 -8.72 -8.32
CA PRO A 485 -16.56 -7.59 -8.50
C PRO A 485 -17.27 -7.13 -7.22
N ASN A 486 -17.36 -7.99 -6.20
CA ASN A 486 -18.00 -7.68 -4.92
C ASN A 486 -16.98 -7.43 -3.79
N THR A 487 -15.69 -7.40 -4.12
CA THR A 487 -14.62 -7.24 -3.14
C THR A 487 -14.16 -5.78 -3.13
N PRO A 488 -14.06 -5.13 -1.96
CA PRO A 488 -13.59 -3.76 -1.87
C PRO A 488 -12.17 -3.58 -2.40
N LEU A 489 -11.99 -2.58 -3.25
CA LEU A 489 -10.70 -2.12 -3.75
C LEU A 489 -10.53 -0.66 -3.34
N ALA A 490 -9.39 -0.35 -2.73
CA ALA A 490 -8.98 1.02 -2.42
C ALA A 490 -7.62 1.28 -3.03
N GLY A 491 -7.35 2.49 -3.49
CA GLY A 491 -6.05 2.80 -4.05
C GLY A 491 -5.77 4.27 -4.23
N ILE A 492 -4.55 4.55 -4.66
CA ILE A 492 -4.09 5.91 -4.92
C ILE A 492 -3.26 5.95 -6.19
N PHE A 493 -3.28 7.12 -6.83
CA PHE A 493 -2.19 7.54 -7.70
C PHE A 493 -1.08 8.12 -6.83
N CYS A 494 0.10 7.50 -6.85
CA CYS A 494 1.26 7.87 -6.05
C CYS A 494 2.49 8.13 -6.92
N SER A 495 3.55 8.64 -6.30
CA SER A 495 4.84 8.87 -6.93
C SER A 495 5.86 7.94 -6.27
N GLY A 496 6.34 6.96 -7.03
CA GLY A 496 7.23 5.91 -6.54
C GLY A 496 6.43 4.81 -5.86
N GLU A 497 6.22 3.71 -6.58
CA GLU A 497 5.41 2.59 -6.10
C GLU A 497 6.31 1.61 -5.38
N ILE A 498 6.08 1.42 -4.08
CA ILE A 498 6.81 0.41 -3.31
C ILE A 498 6.08 -0.92 -3.50
N GLY A 499 6.82 -1.96 -3.89
CA GLY A 499 6.26 -3.28 -4.09
C GLY A 499 7.32 -4.38 -3.97
N TYR A 500 7.18 -5.21 -2.94
CA TYR A 500 8.05 -6.35 -2.66
C TYR A 500 7.27 -7.50 -2.03
N GLY A 501 7.48 -8.72 -2.52
CA GLY A 501 6.94 -9.92 -1.91
C GLY A 501 7.38 -11.19 -2.65
N PRO A 502 6.94 -12.38 -2.21
CA PRO A 502 7.28 -13.66 -2.86
C PRO A 502 6.94 -13.68 -4.35
N SER A 503 5.75 -13.20 -4.71
CA SER A 503 5.21 -13.28 -6.07
C SER A 503 5.88 -12.33 -7.07
N THR A 504 6.53 -11.25 -6.63
CA THR A 504 7.30 -10.39 -7.56
C THR A 504 8.51 -11.11 -8.15
N LYS A 505 9.01 -12.14 -7.44
CA LYS A 505 10.16 -12.95 -7.85
C LYS A 505 9.80 -14.11 -8.77
N SER A 506 8.53 -14.52 -8.83
CA SER A 506 8.03 -15.62 -9.67
C SER A 506 7.35 -15.17 -10.96
N SER A 507 7.15 -13.87 -11.16
CA SER A 507 6.57 -13.36 -12.41
C SER A 507 7.55 -13.61 -13.58
N ASN A 508 7.23 -14.60 -14.43
CA ASN A 508 8.00 -14.96 -15.62
C ASN A 508 8.05 -13.84 -16.70
N PHE A 509 7.39 -12.70 -16.43
CA PHE A 509 7.20 -11.59 -17.36
C PHE A 509 8.07 -10.37 -17.04
N LEU A 510 8.71 -10.35 -15.88
CA LEU A 510 9.73 -9.35 -15.56
C LEU A 510 11.10 -9.87 -15.99
N GLU A 511 11.95 -8.98 -16.52
CA GLU A 511 13.37 -9.35 -16.63
C GLU A 511 13.88 -9.81 -15.25
N PRO A 512 14.73 -10.86 -15.16
CA PRO A 512 15.24 -11.39 -13.88
C PRO A 512 15.97 -10.34 -13.01
N SER A 513 16.39 -9.23 -13.61
CA SER A 513 16.98 -8.08 -12.95
C SER A 513 15.93 -7.24 -12.20
N LEU A 514 14.76 -7.01 -12.80
CA LEU A 514 13.64 -6.21 -12.29
C LEU A 514 12.94 -6.85 -11.09
N SER A 515 12.94 -8.17 -10.99
CA SER A 515 12.36 -8.91 -9.86
C SER A 515 13.08 -8.70 -8.52
N ASN A 516 14.26 -8.06 -8.54
CA ASN A 516 15.01 -7.65 -7.35
C ASN A 516 14.85 -6.15 -7.02
N SER A 517 13.91 -5.45 -7.66
CA SER A 517 13.55 -4.09 -7.30
C SER A 517 12.37 -4.06 -6.33
N CYS A 518 12.42 -3.15 -5.37
CA CYS A 518 11.35 -2.91 -4.39
C CYS A 518 10.67 -1.56 -4.59
N LEU A 519 11.22 -0.71 -5.46
CA LEU A 519 10.70 0.61 -5.80
C LEU A 519 10.60 0.71 -7.31
N HIS A 520 9.39 0.90 -7.79
CA HIS A 520 9.02 0.81 -9.20
C HIS A 520 8.60 2.19 -9.75
N VAL A 521 8.64 2.32 -11.07
CA VAL A 521 8.26 3.52 -11.81
C VAL A 521 7.34 3.15 -12.97
N TYR A 522 6.39 4.02 -13.30
CA TYR A 522 5.33 3.74 -14.28
C TYR A 522 4.65 2.39 -14.04
N SER A 523 4.47 2.01 -12.78
CA SER A 523 3.94 0.70 -12.40
C SER A 523 2.59 0.79 -11.70
N ALA A 524 1.92 -0.36 -11.57
CA ALA A 524 0.78 -0.55 -10.68
C ALA A 524 1.06 -1.76 -9.78
N VAL A 525 1.07 -1.52 -8.46
CA VAL A 525 1.26 -2.53 -7.42
C VAL A 525 -0.08 -2.88 -6.81
N TYR A 526 -0.44 -4.16 -6.90
CA TYR A 526 -1.68 -4.71 -6.37
C TYR A 526 -1.36 -5.51 -5.11
N ILE A 527 -2.10 -5.25 -4.04
CA ILE A 527 -2.09 -6.06 -2.83
C ILE A 527 -3.43 -6.77 -2.74
N LEU A 528 -3.42 -8.09 -2.78
CA LEU A 528 -4.58 -8.93 -2.58
C LEU A 528 -4.58 -9.42 -1.13
N MET A 529 -5.65 -9.13 -0.39
CA MET A 529 -5.83 -9.60 0.98
C MET A 529 -6.81 -10.77 1.00
N SER A 530 -6.32 -11.94 1.43
CA SER A 530 -7.07 -13.19 1.42
C SER A 530 -7.08 -13.86 2.79
N TYR A 531 -8.08 -14.74 2.99
CA TYR A 531 -8.31 -15.43 4.25
C TYR A 531 -8.50 -16.93 4.04
N SER A 532 -7.73 -17.72 4.78
CA SER A 532 -7.80 -19.18 4.82
C SER A 532 -8.42 -19.63 6.15
N PRO A 533 -9.67 -20.12 6.16
CA PRO A 533 -10.30 -20.61 7.40
C PRO A 533 -9.58 -21.84 7.97
N ASN A 534 -9.58 -21.99 9.30
CA ASN A 534 -9.08 -23.21 9.94
C ASN A 534 -10.03 -24.39 9.74
N ALA A 535 -9.48 -25.60 9.67
CA ALA A 535 -10.21 -26.83 9.34
C ALA A 535 -11.15 -27.36 10.44
N VAL A 536 -11.36 -26.61 11.52
CA VAL A 536 -12.15 -27.05 12.67
C VAL A 536 -13.13 -25.94 13.05
N ALA A 537 -14.37 -26.08 12.58
CA ALA A 537 -15.53 -25.39 13.12
C ALA A 537 -16.77 -26.22 12.77
N HIS A 538 -17.02 -27.24 13.58
CA HIS A 538 -18.35 -27.83 13.75
C HIS A 538 -18.74 -27.70 15.22
#